data_AF-A0A7S4K3T3-F1
#
_entry.id   AF-A0A7S4K3T3-F1
#
_cell.length_a   1.000
_cell.length_b   1.000
_cell.length_c   1.000
_cell.angle_alpha   90.00
_cell.angle_beta   90.00
_cell.angle_gamma   90.00
#
_symmetry.space_group_name_H-M   'P 1'
#
loop_
_entity.id
_entity.type
_entity.pdbx_description
1 polymer ?
#
loop_
_entity_poly.entity_id
_entity_poly.type
_entity_poly.pdbx_seq_one_letter_code
_entity_poly.pdbx_strand_id
1 'polypeptide(L)'
;RGHGVDVLGATVAGQNLQDFLEEVPMAWEAVVKKTFKKKEDILPMQMASVDALKVDLEKFYLSIRAFRGDFRANAPFKFDGQCSEAYIAMDSYAIKLDELEAQIEKFRELEELFELQQTTYPEVGETRKEIMHLKNLWDFKAMVDLVYSNWRNLLWKDVDTDDLEDQNKKIRKQLKEKGNQYPVVKGWQVYRDIDESMAVMSVILPLVNDLHSDAMRVRHWAALARVCNVKAVDPADAKFSLDDMMSLNLHNHKEEIE
;
A
#
# COMPACT_ATOMS: atom_id res chain seq x y z
N ARG A 1 -44.93 -32.74 56.72
CA ARG A 1 -45.15 -31.40 57.29
C ARG A 1 -44.22 -30.44 56.58
N GLY A 2 -44.76 -29.35 56.01
CA GLY A 2 -44.04 -28.38 55.17
C GLY A 2 -43.82 -28.94 53.76
N HIS A 3 -44.23 -28.35 52.66
CA HIS A 3 -44.27 -26.92 52.34
C HIS A 3 -45.40 -26.65 51.35
N GLY A 4 -46.62 -26.42 51.85
CA GLY A 4 -47.61 -25.65 51.11
C GLY A 4 -47.43 -24.22 51.58
N VAL A 5 -46.94 -23.32 50.72
CA VAL A 5 -46.97 -21.89 51.04
C VAL A 5 -48.45 -21.50 51.01
N ASP A 6 -49.01 -21.21 52.19
CA ASP A 6 -50.37 -20.71 52.30
C ASP A 6 -50.40 -19.27 51.81
N VAL A 7 -50.95 -19.08 50.61
CA VAL A 7 -51.01 -17.80 49.90
C VAL A 7 -52.36 -17.09 50.04
N LEU A 8 -53.26 -17.61 50.88
CA LEU A 8 -54.65 -17.09 51.05
C LEU A 8 -54.76 -15.67 51.65
N GLY A 9 -53.64 -14.99 51.90
CA GLY A 9 -53.60 -13.55 52.24
C GLY A 9 -52.45 -12.80 51.56
N ALA A 10 -51.73 -13.45 50.64
CA ALA A 10 -50.66 -12.82 49.90
C ALA A 10 -51.25 -11.88 48.85
N THR A 11 -50.75 -10.66 48.79
CA THR A 11 -51.15 -9.66 47.81
C THR A 11 -49.97 -9.25 46.97
N VAL A 12 -50.20 -9.08 45.67
CA VAL A 12 -49.22 -8.53 44.72
C VAL A 12 -49.83 -7.30 44.12
N ALA A 13 -49.14 -6.16 44.23
CA ALA A 13 -49.62 -4.85 43.78
C ALA A 13 -51.04 -4.47 44.27
N GLY A 14 -51.46 -4.98 45.43
CA GLY A 14 -52.78 -4.70 46.02
C GLY A 14 -53.92 -5.63 45.57
N GLN A 15 -53.66 -6.61 44.69
CA GLN A 15 -54.62 -7.66 44.31
C GLN A 15 -54.33 -8.98 45.04
N ASN A 16 -55.36 -9.82 45.20
CA ASN A 16 -55.19 -11.17 45.73
C ASN A 16 -54.27 -11.98 44.81
N LEU A 17 -53.31 -12.72 45.39
CA LEU A 17 -52.34 -13.47 44.59
C LEU A 17 -52.99 -14.49 43.64
N GLN A 18 -54.10 -15.11 44.05
CA GLN A 18 -54.80 -16.10 43.23
C GLN A 18 -55.38 -15.46 41.97
N ASP A 19 -56.09 -14.35 42.13
CA ASP A 19 -56.68 -13.58 41.03
C ASP A 19 -55.58 -13.02 40.10
N PHE A 20 -54.49 -12.50 40.68
CA PHE A 20 -53.35 -12.03 39.91
C PHE A 20 -52.71 -13.15 39.06
N LEU A 21 -52.54 -14.35 39.62
CA LEU A 21 -51.98 -15.49 38.89
C LEU A 21 -52.91 -16.00 37.78
N GLU A 22 -54.23 -15.85 37.93
CA GLU A 22 -55.21 -16.17 36.88
C GLU A 22 -55.25 -15.10 35.77
N GLU A 23 -55.05 -13.82 36.12
CA GLU A 23 -55.07 -12.69 35.16
C GLU A 23 -53.77 -12.55 34.35
N VAL A 24 -52.62 -12.89 34.93
CA VAL A 24 -51.29 -12.74 34.29
C VAL A 24 -51.17 -13.42 32.93
N PRO A 25 -51.63 -14.68 32.72
CA PRO A 25 -51.62 -15.31 31.41
C PRO A 25 -52.41 -14.53 30.36
N MET A 26 -53.59 -14.02 30.71
CA MET A 26 -54.42 -13.22 29.80
C MET A 26 -53.76 -11.86 29.48
N ALA A 27 -53.15 -11.22 30.47
CA ALA A 27 -52.41 -9.98 30.27
C ALA A 27 -51.17 -10.20 29.36
N TRP A 28 -50.46 -11.32 29.55
CA TRP A 28 -49.35 -11.73 28.70
C TRP A 28 -49.79 -11.96 27.25
N GLU A 29 -50.86 -12.72 27.02
CA GLU A 29 -51.42 -12.93 25.67
C GLU A 29 -51.82 -11.61 25.00
N ALA A 30 -52.41 -10.68 25.76
CA ALA A 30 -52.75 -9.36 25.25
C ALA A 30 -51.51 -8.56 24.82
N VAL A 31 -50.40 -8.65 25.57
CA VAL A 31 -49.11 -8.04 25.20
C VAL A 31 -48.55 -8.71 23.95
N VAL A 32 -48.55 -10.05 23.88
CA VAL A 32 -48.08 -10.80 22.71
C VAL A 32 -48.87 -10.39 21.45
N LYS A 33 -50.20 -10.29 21.54
CA LYS A 33 -51.06 -9.84 20.44
C LYS A 33 -50.73 -8.41 19.99
N LYS A 34 -50.50 -7.49 20.93
CA LYS A 34 -50.05 -6.12 20.60
C LYS A 34 -48.70 -6.13 19.89
N THR A 35 -47.77 -6.96 20.33
CA THR A 35 -46.45 -7.12 19.69
C THR A 35 -46.57 -7.63 18.25
N PHE A 36 -47.38 -8.67 18.00
CA PHE A 36 -47.59 -9.18 16.64
C PHE A 36 -48.25 -8.15 15.73
N LYS A 37 -49.29 -7.45 16.20
CA LYS A 37 -49.92 -6.38 15.45
C LYS A 37 -48.91 -5.29 15.09
N LYS A 38 -48.07 -4.88 16.05
CA LYS A 38 -47.05 -3.86 15.77
C LYS A 38 -45.98 -4.36 14.79
N LYS A 39 -45.60 -5.65 14.84
CA LYS A 39 -44.73 -6.28 13.84
C LYS A 39 -45.34 -6.21 12.43
N GLU A 40 -46.61 -6.54 12.28
CA GLU A 40 -47.32 -6.42 10.99
C GLU A 40 -47.36 -4.97 10.50
N ASP A 41 -47.65 -4.01 11.38
CA ASP A 41 -47.71 -2.59 11.03
C ASP A 41 -46.35 -2.05 10.51
N ILE A 42 -45.23 -2.53 11.06
CA ILE A 42 -43.88 -2.06 10.67
C ILE A 42 -43.24 -2.87 9.54
N LEU A 43 -43.76 -4.06 9.23
CA LEU A 43 -43.19 -4.95 8.22
C LEU A 43 -43.04 -4.26 6.84
N PRO A 44 -44.01 -3.50 6.31
CA PRO A 44 -43.84 -2.78 5.05
C PRO A 44 -42.69 -1.76 5.08
N MET A 45 -42.50 -1.09 6.23
CA MET A 45 -41.40 -0.14 6.41
C MET A 45 -40.05 -0.85 6.45
N GLN A 46 -39.97 -2.01 7.12
CA GLN A 46 -38.77 -2.84 7.13
C GLN A 46 -38.41 -3.34 5.73
N MET A 47 -39.39 -3.84 4.97
CA MET A 47 -39.20 -4.28 3.59
C MET A 47 -38.71 -3.13 2.69
N ALA A 48 -39.31 -1.94 2.81
CA ALA A 48 -38.87 -0.76 2.06
C ALA A 48 -37.43 -0.36 2.40
N SER A 49 -37.03 -0.43 3.68
CA SER A 49 -35.64 -0.17 4.10
C SER A 49 -34.67 -1.21 3.55
N VAL A 50 -35.05 -2.49 3.52
CA VAL A 50 -34.24 -3.57 2.93
C VAL A 50 -34.05 -3.34 1.43
N ASP A 51 -35.09 -2.95 0.71
CA ASP A 51 -34.99 -2.68 -0.73
C ASP A 51 -34.13 -1.43 -1.01
N ALA A 52 -34.24 -0.39 -0.19
CA ALA A 52 -33.35 0.77 -0.27
C ALA A 52 -31.88 0.39 0.00
N LEU A 53 -31.63 -0.45 1.01
CA LEU A 53 -30.29 -0.93 1.34
C LEU A 53 -29.67 -1.71 0.17
N LYS A 54 -30.43 -2.58 -0.51
CA LYS A 54 -29.95 -3.30 -1.69
C LYS A 54 -29.50 -2.36 -2.82
N VAL A 55 -30.28 -1.30 -3.06
CA VAL A 55 -29.92 -0.29 -4.06
C VAL A 55 -28.63 0.44 -3.68
N ASP A 56 -28.44 0.76 -2.41
CA ASP A 56 -27.23 1.44 -1.95
C ASP A 56 -26.01 0.52 -1.96
N LEU A 57 -26.16 -0.77 -1.64
CA LEU A 57 -25.12 -1.78 -1.81
C LEU A 57 -24.67 -1.90 -3.27
N GLU A 58 -25.60 -1.88 -4.22
CA GLU A 58 -25.27 -1.94 -5.65
C GLU A 58 -24.50 -0.70 -6.12
N LYS A 59 -24.92 0.50 -5.70
CA LYS A 59 -24.18 1.75 -5.97
C LYS A 59 -22.79 1.71 -5.36
N PHE A 60 -22.68 1.22 -4.12
CA PHE A 60 -21.41 1.11 -3.43
C PHE A 60 -20.47 0.13 -4.13
N TYR A 61 -20.98 -1.01 -4.59
CA TYR A 61 -20.21 -1.95 -5.41
C TYR A 61 -19.65 -1.29 -6.68
N LEU A 62 -20.43 -0.46 -7.37
CA LEU A 62 -19.95 0.31 -8.52
C LEU A 62 -18.88 1.33 -8.13
N SER A 63 -18.99 1.99 -6.97
CA SER A 63 -17.95 2.91 -6.49
C SER A 63 -16.62 2.20 -6.18
N ILE A 64 -16.66 0.99 -5.61
CA ILE A 64 -15.44 0.19 -5.37
C ILE A 64 -14.78 -0.16 -6.70
N ARG A 65 -15.55 -0.58 -7.70
CA ARG A 65 -15.02 -0.88 -9.04
C ARG A 65 -14.42 0.36 -9.71
N ALA A 66 -15.08 1.50 -9.61
CA ALA A 66 -14.57 2.77 -10.13
C ALA A 66 -13.25 3.15 -9.45
N PHE A 67 -13.20 3.06 -8.12
CA PHE A 67 -11.97 3.28 -7.35
C PHE A 67 -10.86 2.31 -7.76
N ARG A 68 -11.16 1.01 -7.92
CA ARG A 68 -10.19 0.00 -8.34
C ARG A 68 -9.62 0.28 -9.73
N GLY A 69 -10.50 0.68 -10.67
CA GLY A 69 -10.12 1.08 -12.02
C GLY A 69 -9.20 2.30 -12.03
N ASP A 70 -9.58 3.34 -11.28
CA ASP A 70 -8.77 4.55 -11.11
C ASP A 70 -7.40 4.24 -10.49
N PHE A 71 -7.37 3.47 -9.41
CA PHE A 71 -6.13 3.05 -8.77
C PHE A 71 -5.19 2.31 -9.73
N ARG A 72 -5.68 1.36 -10.51
CA ARG A 72 -4.84 0.62 -11.48
C ARG A 72 -4.32 1.49 -12.62
N ALA A 73 -5.06 2.54 -12.99
CA ALA A 73 -4.68 3.45 -14.06
C ALA A 73 -3.71 4.54 -13.60
N ASN A 74 -3.95 5.11 -12.42
CA ASN A 74 -3.39 6.39 -12.00
C ASN A 74 -2.50 6.32 -10.76
N ALA A 75 -2.50 5.22 -10.00
CA ALA A 75 -1.53 5.07 -8.91
C ALA A 75 -0.10 4.97 -9.50
N PRO A 76 0.95 5.34 -8.72
CA PRO A 76 2.31 5.52 -9.22
C PRO A 76 3.04 4.20 -9.51
N PHE A 77 2.45 3.35 -10.33
CA PHE A 77 3.05 2.13 -10.88
C PHE A 77 3.98 2.42 -12.06
N LYS A 78 3.75 3.54 -12.77
CA LYS A 78 4.42 3.99 -14.00
C LYS A 78 4.93 5.44 -13.92
N PHE A 79 5.17 5.92 -12.72
CA PHE A 79 5.46 7.33 -12.48
C PHE A 79 6.95 7.62 -12.56
N ASP A 80 7.31 8.64 -13.34
CA ASP A 80 8.69 9.07 -13.62
C ASP A 80 9.09 10.36 -12.86
N GLY A 81 8.26 10.79 -11.91
CA GLY A 81 8.53 11.98 -11.09
C GLY A 81 9.27 11.65 -9.79
N GLN A 82 9.29 12.62 -8.87
CA GLN A 82 10.02 12.48 -7.61
C GLN A 82 9.30 11.51 -6.66
N CYS A 83 10.06 10.82 -5.80
CA CYS A 83 9.50 9.93 -4.77
C CYS A 83 8.47 10.65 -3.88
N SER A 84 8.68 11.94 -3.58
CA SER A 84 7.74 12.78 -2.81
C SER A 84 6.34 12.84 -3.42
N GLU A 85 6.25 13.02 -4.73
CA GLU A 85 4.99 13.10 -5.47
C GLU A 85 4.29 11.73 -5.51
N ALA A 86 5.07 10.65 -5.66
CA ALA A 86 4.54 9.29 -5.57
C ALA A 86 3.94 8.98 -4.19
N TYR A 87 4.59 9.45 -3.11
CA TYR A 87 4.04 9.30 -1.75
C TYR A 87 2.70 10.04 -1.58
N ILE A 88 2.61 11.29 -2.04
CA ILE A 88 1.36 12.06 -1.98
C ILE A 88 0.23 11.33 -2.72
N ALA A 89 0.52 10.78 -3.91
CA ALA A 89 -0.45 10.01 -4.67
C ALA A 89 -0.89 8.74 -3.90
N MET A 90 0.05 7.95 -3.37
CA MET A 90 -0.25 6.75 -2.60
C MET A 90 -1.06 7.03 -1.33
N ASP A 91 -0.72 8.09 -0.59
CA ASP A 91 -1.44 8.50 0.61
C ASP A 91 -2.88 8.89 0.28
N SER A 92 -3.10 9.60 -0.84
CA SER A 92 -4.45 9.93 -1.30
C SER A 92 -5.30 8.69 -1.59
N TYR A 93 -4.70 7.63 -2.15
CA TYR A 93 -5.38 6.35 -2.38
C TYR A 93 -5.60 5.56 -1.10
N ALA A 94 -4.66 5.61 -0.15
CA ALA A 94 -4.79 4.97 1.15
C ALA A 94 -5.95 5.56 1.96
N ILE A 95 -6.08 6.90 2.00
CA ILE A 95 -7.18 7.60 2.68
C ILE A 95 -8.53 7.22 2.07
N LYS A 96 -8.65 7.27 0.73
CA LYS A 96 -9.87 6.84 0.04
C LYS A 96 -10.21 5.37 0.32
N LEU A 97 -9.21 4.50 0.42
CA LEU A 97 -9.42 3.09 0.73
C LEU A 97 -9.91 2.90 2.17
N ASP A 98 -9.40 3.69 3.13
CA ASP A 98 -9.87 3.68 4.52
C ASP A 98 -11.33 4.13 4.62
N GLU A 99 -11.73 5.13 3.82
CA GLU A 99 -13.13 5.56 3.72
C GLU A 99 -14.03 4.45 3.17
N LEU A 100 -13.57 3.71 2.16
CA LEU A 100 -14.31 2.55 1.63
C LEU A 100 -14.42 1.43 2.65
N GLU A 101 -13.34 1.11 3.38
CA GLU A 101 -13.36 0.11 4.45
C GLU A 101 -14.33 0.50 5.58
N ALA A 102 -14.35 1.78 5.98
CA ALA A 102 -15.30 2.28 6.96
C ALA A 102 -16.76 2.19 6.45
N GLN A 103 -17.00 2.39 5.16
CA GLN A 103 -18.33 2.20 4.55
C GLN A 103 -18.71 0.71 4.50
N ILE A 104 -17.77 -0.20 4.24
CA ILE A 104 -18.02 -1.65 4.30
C ILE A 104 -18.49 -2.07 5.68
N GLU A 105 -17.86 -1.59 6.76
CA GLU A 105 -18.28 -1.93 8.12
C GLU A 105 -19.68 -1.42 8.43
N LYS A 106 -20.04 -0.20 8.00
CA LYS A 106 -21.41 0.32 8.13
C LYS A 106 -22.44 -0.52 7.37
N PHE A 107 -22.12 -0.95 6.15
CA PHE A 107 -23.01 -1.83 5.40
C PHE A 107 -23.12 -3.21 6.05
N ARG A 108 -22.04 -3.75 6.63
CA ARG A 108 -22.07 -5.01 7.37
C ARG A 108 -23.00 -4.94 8.58
N GLU A 109 -22.94 -3.85 9.35
CA GLU A 109 -23.85 -3.62 10.47
C GLU A 109 -25.32 -3.56 10.02
N LEU A 110 -25.60 -2.93 8.88
CA LEU A 110 -26.96 -2.86 8.31
C LEU A 110 -27.44 -4.21 7.76
N GLU A 111 -26.57 -4.95 7.07
CA GLU A 111 -26.85 -6.30 6.59
C GLU A 111 -27.15 -7.24 7.77
N GLU A 112 -26.38 -7.15 8.86
CA GLU A 112 -26.63 -7.91 10.08
C GLU A 112 -27.96 -7.51 10.75
N LEU A 113 -28.24 -6.21 10.87
CA LEU A 113 -29.49 -5.69 11.46
C LEU A 113 -30.75 -6.21 10.76
N PHE A 114 -30.68 -6.37 9.44
CA PHE A 114 -31.79 -6.87 8.62
C PHE A 114 -31.70 -8.37 8.32
N GLU A 115 -30.79 -9.10 8.98
CA GLU A 115 -30.55 -10.54 8.78
C GLU A 115 -30.31 -10.92 7.30
N LEU A 116 -29.63 -10.02 6.57
CA LEU A 116 -29.22 -10.23 5.18
C LEU A 116 -27.87 -10.96 5.12
N GLN A 117 -27.62 -11.60 3.98
CA GLN A 117 -26.30 -12.18 3.71
C GLN A 117 -25.26 -11.06 3.59
N GLN A 118 -24.18 -11.17 4.35
CA GLN A 118 -23.10 -10.19 4.31
C GLN A 118 -22.39 -10.19 2.96
N THR A 119 -22.23 -9.00 2.38
CA THR A 119 -21.50 -8.82 1.12
C THR A 119 -20.00 -8.77 1.38
N THR A 120 -19.20 -9.41 0.51
CA THR A 120 -17.73 -9.41 0.60
C THR A 120 -17.11 -8.59 -0.53
N TYR A 121 -16.02 -7.90 -0.22
CA TYR A 121 -15.31 -7.03 -1.17
C TYR A 121 -13.82 -7.39 -1.25
N PRO A 122 -13.45 -8.52 -1.88
CA PRO A 122 -12.04 -8.96 -1.96
C PRO A 122 -11.11 -7.92 -2.59
N GLU A 123 -11.62 -7.15 -3.57
CA GLU A 123 -10.84 -6.14 -4.30
C GLU A 123 -10.29 -5.03 -3.39
N VAL A 124 -10.98 -4.71 -2.29
CA VAL A 124 -10.52 -3.72 -1.30
C VAL A 124 -9.28 -4.25 -0.56
N GLY A 125 -9.33 -5.51 -0.10
CA GLY A 125 -8.19 -6.17 0.54
C GLY A 125 -7.01 -6.39 -0.41
N GLU A 126 -7.27 -6.69 -1.68
CA GLU A 126 -6.22 -6.74 -2.71
C GLU A 126 -5.58 -5.37 -2.94
N THR A 127 -6.38 -4.30 -3.02
CA THR A 127 -5.87 -2.94 -3.20
C THR A 127 -5.03 -2.49 -2.01
N ARG A 128 -5.43 -2.83 -0.79
CA ARG A 128 -4.63 -2.58 0.43
C ARG A 128 -3.24 -3.21 0.33
N LYS A 129 -3.17 -4.48 -0.09
CA LYS A 129 -1.89 -5.19 -0.27
C LYS A 129 -1.06 -4.55 -1.37
N GLU A 130 -1.66 -4.20 -2.50
CA GLU A 130 -0.96 -3.52 -3.59
C GLU A 130 -0.40 -2.16 -3.19
N ILE A 131 -1.16 -1.33 -2.46
CA ILE A 131 -0.66 -0.05 -1.90
C ILE A 131 0.54 -0.29 -0.99
N MET A 132 0.47 -1.28 -0.10
CA MET A 132 1.58 -1.61 0.81
C MET A 132 2.84 -2.05 0.04
N HIS A 133 2.69 -2.89 -0.97
CA HIS A 133 3.81 -3.32 -1.81
C HIS A 133 4.37 -2.18 -2.66
N LEU A 134 3.51 -1.30 -3.18
CA LEU A 134 3.90 -0.15 -3.95
C LEU A 134 4.71 0.83 -3.08
N LYS A 135 4.24 1.13 -1.86
CA LYS A 135 4.98 1.94 -0.88
C LYS A 135 6.35 1.34 -0.59
N ASN A 136 6.42 0.04 -0.29
CA ASN A 136 7.68 -0.63 0.01
C ASN A 136 8.70 -0.54 -1.13
N LEU A 137 8.22 -0.48 -2.38
CA LEU A 137 9.07 -0.37 -3.55
C LEU A 137 9.55 1.08 -3.77
N TRP A 138 8.68 2.06 -3.55
CA TRP A 138 9.04 3.49 -3.54
C TRP A 138 10.02 3.83 -2.41
N ASP A 139 9.84 3.27 -1.22
CA ASP A 139 10.80 3.40 -0.11
C ASP A 139 12.17 2.83 -0.50
N PHE A 140 12.17 1.72 -1.25
CA PHE A 140 13.40 1.14 -1.76
C PHE A 140 14.04 2.00 -2.84
N LYS A 141 13.27 2.59 -3.77
CA LYS A 141 13.75 3.58 -4.75
C LYS A 141 14.40 4.77 -4.05
N ALA A 142 13.73 5.37 -3.07
CA ALA A 142 14.24 6.51 -2.32
C ALA A 142 15.55 6.18 -1.58
N MET A 143 15.66 4.97 -1.00
CA MET A 143 16.92 4.50 -0.40
C MET A 143 18.03 4.37 -1.43
N VAL A 144 17.76 3.77 -2.59
CA VAL A 144 18.74 3.62 -3.68
C VAL A 144 19.21 4.97 -4.19
N ASP A 145 18.29 5.92 -4.39
CA ASP A 145 18.61 7.27 -4.84
C ASP A 145 19.50 8.00 -3.85
N LEU A 146 19.20 7.87 -2.55
CA LEU A 146 20.04 8.45 -1.50
C LEU A 146 21.44 7.83 -1.48
N VAL A 147 21.54 6.50 -1.57
CA VAL A 147 22.83 5.79 -1.61
C VAL A 147 23.65 6.26 -2.82
N TYR A 148 23.06 6.29 -4.00
CA TYR A 148 23.77 6.73 -5.21
C TYR A 148 24.10 8.22 -5.20
N SER A 149 23.24 9.06 -4.64
CA SER A 149 23.55 10.47 -4.43
C SER A 149 24.75 10.65 -3.48
N ASN A 150 24.85 9.83 -2.42
CA ASN A 150 26.00 9.87 -1.53
C ASN A 150 27.28 9.44 -2.24
N TRP A 151 27.22 8.41 -3.10
CA TRP A 151 28.38 7.98 -3.88
C TRP A 151 28.85 9.07 -4.84
N ARG A 152 27.92 9.73 -5.54
CA ARG A 152 28.21 10.88 -6.42
C ARG A 152 28.94 12.01 -5.70
N ASN A 153 28.63 12.23 -4.41
CA ASN A 153 29.28 13.25 -3.60
C ASN A 153 30.68 12.86 -3.08
N LEU A 154 31.14 11.62 -3.29
CA LEU A 154 32.49 11.21 -2.91
C LEU A 154 33.53 11.92 -3.80
N LEU A 155 34.57 12.47 -3.17
CA LEU A 155 35.74 12.96 -3.89
C LEU A 155 36.46 11.80 -4.55
N TRP A 156 36.98 12.00 -5.76
CA TRP A 156 37.61 10.97 -6.57
C TRP A 156 38.70 10.18 -5.84
N LYS A 157 39.52 10.88 -5.06
CA LYS A 157 40.59 10.30 -4.23
C LYS A 157 40.09 9.36 -3.12
N ASP A 158 38.84 9.52 -2.68
CA ASP A 158 38.23 8.81 -1.56
C ASP A 158 37.26 7.71 -2.04
N VAL A 159 37.17 7.49 -3.36
CA VAL A 159 36.34 6.43 -3.95
C VAL A 159 36.99 5.07 -3.72
N ASP A 160 36.25 4.17 -3.06
CA ASP A 160 36.58 2.74 -2.93
C ASP A 160 35.64 1.94 -3.83
N THR A 161 36.08 1.65 -5.05
CA THR A 161 35.28 0.99 -6.09
C THR A 161 34.86 -0.43 -5.73
N ASP A 162 35.73 -1.18 -5.04
CA ASP A 162 35.42 -2.54 -4.60
C ASP A 162 34.27 -2.54 -3.58
N ASP A 163 34.30 -1.63 -2.60
CA ASP A 163 33.20 -1.49 -1.63
C ASP A 163 31.90 -1.04 -2.30
N LEU A 164 31.95 -0.06 -3.21
CA LEU A 164 30.76 0.40 -3.95
C LEU A 164 30.15 -0.72 -4.80
N GLU A 165 30.97 -1.54 -5.47
CA GLU A 165 30.50 -2.71 -6.21
C GLU A 165 29.80 -3.73 -5.32
N ASP A 166 30.39 -4.04 -4.16
CA ASP A 166 29.83 -5.00 -3.22
C ASP A 166 28.52 -4.49 -2.60
N GLN A 167 28.44 -3.20 -2.30
CA GLN A 167 27.18 -2.56 -1.89
C GLN A 167 26.14 -2.67 -3.02
N ASN A 168 26.49 -2.36 -4.27
CA ASN A 168 25.56 -2.45 -5.39
C ASN A 168 25.05 -3.88 -5.58
N LYS A 169 25.93 -4.89 -5.51
CA LYS A 169 25.58 -6.32 -5.57
C LYS A 169 24.58 -6.69 -4.46
N LYS A 170 24.80 -6.23 -3.22
CA LYS A 170 23.89 -6.47 -2.08
C LYS A 170 22.52 -5.83 -2.31
N ILE A 171 22.48 -4.58 -2.75
CA ILE A 171 21.21 -3.86 -3.01
C ILE A 171 20.45 -4.54 -4.16
N ARG A 172 21.12 -4.95 -5.24
CA ARG A 172 20.49 -5.72 -6.33
C ARG A 172 19.90 -7.04 -5.85
N LYS A 173 20.59 -7.74 -4.95
CA LYS A 173 20.08 -8.98 -4.35
C LYS A 173 18.79 -8.73 -3.57
N GLN A 174 18.74 -7.66 -2.77
CA GLN A 174 17.53 -7.27 -2.01
C GLN A 174 16.35 -6.96 -2.94
N LEU A 175 16.57 -6.27 -4.06
CA LEU A 175 15.53 -6.02 -5.06
C LEU A 175 14.98 -7.32 -5.66
N LYS A 176 15.87 -8.28 -5.98
CA LYS A 176 15.49 -9.60 -6.50
C LYS A 176 14.70 -10.41 -5.47
N GLU A 177 15.11 -10.39 -4.20
CA GLU A 177 14.40 -11.06 -3.10
C GLU A 177 12.97 -10.51 -2.95
N LYS A 178 12.80 -9.18 -2.94
CA LYS A 178 11.47 -8.53 -2.93
C LYS A 178 10.62 -8.95 -4.13
N GLY A 179 11.22 -8.95 -5.33
CA GLY A 179 10.55 -9.38 -6.56
C GLY A 179 10.17 -10.87 -6.56
N ASN A 180 10.94 -11.72 -5.89
CA ASN A 180 10.62 -13.15 -5.79
C ASN A 180 9.52 -13.42 -4.74
N GLN A 181 9.51 -12.66 -3.65
CA GLN A 181 8.47 -12.73 -2.63
C GLN A 181 7.11 -12.27 -3.17
N TYR A 182 7.10 -11.24 -4.01
CA TYR A 182 5.88 -10.69 -4.62
C TYR A 182 6.05 -10.50 -6.13
N PRO A 183 5.85 -11.55 -6.95
CA PRO A 183 6.15 -11.51 -8.39
C PRO A 183 5.47 -10.40 -9.18
N VAL A 184 4.28 -9.95 -8.75
CA VAL A 184 3.53 -8.86 -9.38
C VAL A 184 4.34 -7.56 -9.46
N VAL A 185 5.21 -7.30 -8.47
CA VAL A 185 5.98 -6.04 -8.42
C VAL A 185 6.99 -5.94 -9.57
N LYS A 186 7.45 -7.06 -10.12
CA LYS A 186 8.34 -7.09 -11.30
C LYS A 186 7.66 -6.54 -12.56
N GLY A 187 6.33 -6.57 -12.59
CA GLY A 187 5.53 -5.99 -13.68
C GLY A 187 5.39 -4.47 -13.60
N TRP A 188 5.70 -3.86 -12.46
CA TRP A 188 5.58 -2.41 -12.26
C TRP A 188 6.80 -1.68 -12.83
N GLN A 189 6.59 -0.48 -13.35
CA GLN A 189 7.66 0.31 -13.98
C GLN A 189 8.70 0.70 -12.94
N VAL A 190 8.27 1.16 -11.76
CA VAL A 190 9.18 1.55 -10.68
C VAL A 190 10.16 0.41 -10.31
N TYR A 191 9.76 -0.86 -10.40
CA TYR A 191 10.70 -1.98 -10.21
C TYR A 191 11.76 -2.02 -11.30
N ARG A 192 11.35 -1.87 -12.56
CA ARG A 192 12.23 -1.85 -13.72
C ARG A 192 13.20 -0.67 -13.66
N ASP A 193 12.72 0.51 -13.27
CA ASP A 193 13.54 1.72 -13.18
C ASP A 193 14.65 1.55 -12.12
N ILE A 194 14.32 0.92 -10.99
CA ILE A 194 15.31 0.59 -9.95
C ILE A 194 16.33 -0.42 -10.50
N ASP A 195 15.88 -1.51 -11.14
CA ASP A 195 16.79 -2.54 -11.65
C ASP A 195 17.69 -2.00 -12.78
N GLU A 196 17.16 -1.14 -13.64
CA GLU A 196 17.90 -0.46 -14.70
C GLU A 196 18.97 0.47 -14.12
N SER A 197 18.62 1.31 -13.14
CA SER A 197 19.59 2.17 -12.44
C SER A 197 20.73 1.34 -11.82
N MET A 198 20.40 0.21 -11.21
CA MET A 198 21.41 -0.71 -10.68
C MET A 198 22.24 -1.43 -11.75
N ALA A 199 21.63 -1.74 -12.90
CA ALA A 199 22.31 -2.35 -14.04
C ALA A 199 23.34 -1.37 -14.62
N VAL A 200 22.96 -0.10 -14.80
CA VAL A 200 23.86 0.98 -15.22
C VAL A 200 25.03 1.10 -14.23
N MET A 201 24.76 1.13 -12.92
CA MET A 201 25.83 1.15 -11.91
C MET A 201 26.72 -0.09 -11.94
N SER A 202 26.17 -1.27 -12.29
CA SER A 202 26.97 -2.50 -12.45
C SER A 202 27.95 -2.42 -13.62
N VAL A 203 27.71 -1.53 -14.59
CA VAL A 203 28.60 -1.28 -15.73
C VAL A 203 29.59 -0.15 -15.43
N ILE A 204 29.12 0.91 -14.77
CA ILE A 204 29.95 2.09 -14.49
C ILE A 204 31.04 1.80 -13.45
N LEU A 205 30.73 1.08 -12.36
CA LEU A 205 31.69 0.89 -11.26
C LEU A 205 32.99 0.18 -11.68
N PRO A 206 32.96 -0.89 -12.50
CA PRO A 206 34.19 -1.48 -13.04
C PRO A 206 35.01 -0.50 -13.90
N LEU A 207 34.35 0.28 -14.75
CA LEU A 207 35.04 1.29 -15.57
C LEU A 207 35.68 2.37 -14.70
N VAL A 208 34.99 2.79 -13.63
CA VAL A 208 35.53 3.71 -12.64
C VAL A 208 36.75 3.12 -11.95
N ASN A 209 36.75 1.81 -11.65
CA ASN A 209 37.88 1.11 -11.06
C ASN A 209 39.12 1.12 -11.98
N ASP A 210 38.93 0.83 -13.26
CA ASP A 210 40.02 0.87 -14.25
C ASP A 210 40.60 2.29 -14.39
N LEU A 211 39.71 3.30 -14.37
CA LEU A 211 40.09 4.72 -14.40
C LEU A 211 40.75 5.19 -13.09
N HIS A 212 40.49 4.53 -11.96
CA HIS A 212 41.10 4.86 -10.66
C HIS A 212 42.54 4.33 -10.52
N SER A 213 42.95 3.40 -11.39
CA SER A 213 44.28 2.80 -11.37
C SER A 213 45.43 3.82 -11.40
N ASP A 214 46.44 3.61 -10.55
CA ASP A 214 47.71 4.38 -10.56
C ASP A 214 48.47 4.32 -11.91
N ALA A 215 48.12 3.37 -12.78
CA ALA A 215 48.66 3.28 -14.13
C ALA A 215 48.13 4.38 -15.07
N MET A 216 47.06 5.07 -14.69
CA MET A 216 46.45 6.13 -15.47
C MET A 216 47.34 7.36 -15.61
N ARG A 217 47.45 7.87 -16.84
CA ARG A 217 48.29 9.04 -17.18
C ARG A 217 47.47 10.06 -17.95
N VAL A 218 47.97 11.30 -18.01
CA VAL A 218 47.34 12.44 -18.71
C VAL A 218 46.84 12.10 -20.12
N ARG A 219 47.59 11.29 -20.88
CA ARG A 219 47.18 10.85 -22.22
C ARG A 219 45.90 10.00 -22.24
N HIS A 220 45.66 9.19 -21.20
CA HIS A 220 44.47 8.35 -21.07
C HIS A 220 43.26 9.22 -20.76
N TRP A 221 43.39 10.18 -19.84
CA TRP A 221 42.35 11.16 -19.54
C TRP A 221 41.99 12.05 -20.75
N ALA A 222 42.98 12.42 -21.56
CA ALA A 222 42.75 13.12 -22.82
C ALA A 222 42.10 12.24 -23.90
N ALA A 223 42.23 10.92 -23.83
CA ALA A 223 41.51 9.99 -24.71
C ALA A 223 40.05 9.82 -24.24
N LEU A 224 39.84 9.61 -22.93
CA LEU A 224 38.52 9.56 -22.31
C LEU A 224 37.71 10.83 -22.61
N ALA A 225 38.31 12.01 -22.46
CA ALA A 225 37.65 13.28 -22.77
C ALA A 225 37.18 13.36 -24.24
N ARG A 226 37.93 12.79 -25.18
CA ARG A 226 37.57 12.73 -26.60
C ARG A 226 36.42 11.76 -26.86
N VAL A 227 36.47 10.57 -26.27
CA VAL A 227 35.42 9.54 -26.37
C VAL A 227 34.10 10.05 -25.80
N CYS A 228 34.13 10.64 -24.60
CA CYS A 228 32.95 11.19 -23.93
C CYS A 228 32.55 12.60 -24.43
N ASN A 229 33.23 13.14 -25.44
CA ASN A 229 32.98 14.46 -26.03
C ASN A 229 32.94 15.63 -25.02
N VAL A 230 33.88 15.64 -24.08
CA VAL A 230 34.05 16.71 -23.08
C VAL A 230 35.38 17.45 -23.28
N LYS A 231 35.46 18.70 -22.80
CA LYS A 231 36.63 19.56 -23.03
C LYS A 231 37.90 19.02 -22.39
N ALA A 232 37.80 18.56 -21.14
CA ALA A 232 38.89 17.99 -20.37
C ALA A 232 38.31 17.22 -19.18
N VAL A 233 39.09 16.26 -18.70
CA VAL A 233 38.85 15.54 -17.46
C VAL A 233 40.10 15.71 -16.62
N ASP A 234 39.95 16.33 -15.44
CA ASP A 234 41.08 16.63 -14.55
C ASP A 234 40.89 15.95 -13.19
N PRO A 235 41.38 14.70 -13.03
CA PRO A 235 41.29 13.97 -11.78
C PRO A 235 42.20 14.51 -10.68
N ALA A 236 43.10 15.46 -10.99
CA ALA A 236 43.97 16.09 -10.01
C ALA A 236 43.31 17.30 -9.32
N ASP A 237 42.15 17.77 -9.81
CA ASP A 237 41.37 18.79 -9.10
C ASP A 237 40.88 18.23 -7.77
N ALA A 238 41.15 18.96 -6.68
CA ALA A 238 40.70 18.59 -5.34
C ALA A 238 39.17 18.54 -5.18
N LYS A 239 38.42 19.14 -6.12
CA LYS A 239 36.96 19.11 -6.18
C LYS A 239 36.41 17.99 -7.06
N PHE A 240 37.28 17.29 -7.81
CA PHE A 240 36.86 16.24 -8.73
C PHE A 240 36.16 15.11 -7.95
N SER A 241 34.92 14.82 -8.32
CA SER A 241 34.08 13.84 -7.63
C SER A 241 33.68 12.67 -8.52
N LEU A 242 33.08 11.63 -7.92
CA LEU A 242 32.51 10.54 -8.68
C LEU A 242 31.34 11.01 -9.57
N ASP A 243 30.64 12.09 -9.21
CA ASP A 243 29.58 12.66 -10.04
C ASP A 243 30.11 13.19 -11.37
N ASP A 244 31.29 13.79 -11.38
CA ASP A 244 31.94 14.27 -12.61
C ASP A 244 32.21 13.10 -13.57
N MET A 245 32.61 11.94 -13.04
CA MET A 245 32.80 10.71 -13.83
C MET A 245 31.47 10.12 -14.31
N MET A 246 30.48 10.03 -13.43
CA MET A 246 29.16 9.50 -13.80
C MET A 246 28.46 10.37 -14.85
N SER A 247 28.71 11.69 -14.84
CA SER A 247 28.19 12.64 -15.82
C SER A 247 28.73 12.45 -17.24
N LEU A 248 29.85 11.72 -17.39
CA LEU A 248 30.40 11.33 -18.69
C LEU A 248 29.63 10.20 -19.37
N ASN A 249 28.62 9.61 -18.69
CA ASN A 249 27.82 8.50 -19.18
C ASN A 249 28.66 7.32 -19.70
N LEU A 250 29.67 6.91 -18.91
CA LEU A 250 30.65 5.89 -19.27
C LEU A 250 30.04 4.58 -19.78
N HIS A 251 28.83 4.24 -19.30
CA HIS A 251 28.07 3.06 -19.73
C HIS A 251 27.75 3.04 -21.24
N ASN A 252 27.65 4.20 -21.91
CA ASN A 252 27.39 4.29 -23.35
C ASN A 252 28.66 4.08 -24.20
N HIS A 253 29.84 4.20 -23.60
CA HIS A 253 31.14 4.16 -24.28
C HIS A 253 32.00 3.01 -23.79
N LYS A 254 31.40 2.00 -23.14
CA LYS A 254 32.11 0.91 -22.47
C LYS A 254 33.22 0.28 -23.34
N GLU A 255 32.89 -0.11 -24.58
CA GLU A 255 33.83 -0.78 -25.50
C GLU A 255 35.00 0.11 -25.95
N GLU A 256 34.84 1.42 -25.91
CA GLU A 256 35.89 2.38 -26.29
C GLU A 256 36.80 2.74 -25.11
N ILE A 257 36.37 2.44 -23.88
CA ILE A 257 37.06 2.73 -22.63
C ILE A 257 37.85 1.51 -22.12
N GLU A 258 37.32 0.29 -22.30
CA GLU A 258 38.03 -0.99 -22.04
C GLU A 258 39.22 -1.20 -23.00
#